data_AF-A0A944TUH5-F1
#
_entry.id   AF-A0A944TUH5-F1
#
_cell.length_a   1.000
_cell.length_b   1.000
_cell.length_c   1.000
_cell.angle_alpha   90.00
_cell.angle_beta   90.00
_cell.angle_gamma   90.00
#
_symmetry.space_group_name_H-M   'P 1'
#
loop_
_entity.id
_entity.type
_entity.pdbx_description
1 polymer ?
#
loop_
_entity_poly.entity_id
_entity_poly.type
_entity_poly.pdbx_seq_one_letter_code
_entity_poly.pdbx_strand_id
1 'polypeptide(L)'
;MNELFDKLILRIVFTGFMCLILFLYKYAHRFLYPSSREQMFKRFFPSKNSPDTLHLFSRLIGISVLFSEFHFDLDERLPIALSMFAIQATLTCFIYLASIYIIESIVLYNFEYSDEILKRKSFPYAIISFAHSIGIAYILKIVLAVSNNSLILLLFLWLFSLVILGFATKTFSILSKLNFNRLLVQKSMTLAFSYTGFIWGWTLIIASALNHQVVDIRWYGIQVILKILLALIILPIFRRSLIWIFKIQDDFDPELKGESNQNTQEVDFGYGVFEGSIFFTCCFLTTVITGNINFGTFYPIY
;
A
#
# COMPACT_ATOMS: atom_id res chain seq x y z
N MET A 1 28.02 -26.39 -17.36
CA MET A 1 28.80 -25.12 -17.28
C MET A 1 28.03 -23.98 -17.93
N ASN A 2 27.47 -24.14 -19.15
CA ASN A 2 26.62 -23.13 -19.80
C ASN A 2 25.41 -22.69 -18.96
N GLU A 3 24.67 -23.64 -18.36
CA GLU A 3 23.47 -23.31 -17.57
C GLU A 3 23.78 -22.46 -16.31
N LEU A 4 24.97 -22.61 -15.73
CA LEU A 4 25.43 -21.80 -14.58
C LEU A 4 25.87 -20.40 -15.02
N PHE A 5 26.54 -20.30 -16.17
CA PHE A 5 26.90 -19.02 -16.77
C PHE A 5 25.66 -18.25 -17.25
N ASP A 6 24.67 -18.92 -17.84
CA ASP A 6 23.41 -18.31 -18.28
C ASP A 6 22.61 -17.75 -17.10
N LYS A 7 22.53 -18.50 -15.99
CA LYS A 7 21.89 -18.01 -14.75
C LYS A 7 22.63 -16.80 -14.14
N LEU A 8 23.96 -16.77 -14.23
CA LEU A 8 24.75 -15.65 -13.71
C LEU A 8 24.63 -14.40 -14.60
N ILE A 9 24.70 -14.57 -15.92
CA ILE A 9 24.50 -13.49 -16.90
C ILE A 9 23.10 -12.90 -16.74
N LEU A 10 22.07 -13.75 -16.61
CA LEU A 10 20.70 -13.29 -16.43
C LEU A 10 20.54 -12.46 -15.14
N ARG A 11 21.18 -12.85 -14.03
CA ARG A 11 21.18 -12.06 -12.78
C ARG A 11 21.88 -10.71 -12.94
N ILE A 12 22.99 -10.64 -13.67
CA ILE A 12 23.68 -9.38 -13.97
C ILE A 12 22.79 -8.48 -14.83
N VAL A 13 22.15 -9.03 -15.86
CA VAL A 13 21.24 -8.28 -16.73
C VAL A 13 20.03 -7.77 -15.94
N PHE A 14 19.43 -8.61 -15.10
CA PHE A 14 18.33 -8.20 -14.22
C PHE A 14 18.75 -7.10 -13.25
N THR A 15 19.94 -7.20 -12.65
CA THR A 15 20.49 -6.16 -11.77
C THR A 15 20.69 -4.84 -12.52
N GLY A 16 21.25 -4.89 -13.74
CA GLY A 16 21.40 -3.72 -14.60
C GLY A 16 20.06 -3.08 -14.96
N PHE A 17 19.06 -3.90 -15.27
CA PHE A 17 17.71 -3.45 -15.59
C PHE A 17 17.00 -2.83 -14.37
N MET A 18 17.14 -3.43 -13.19
CA MET A 18 16.65 -2.86 -11.93
C MET A 18 17.26 -1.47 -11.69
N CYS A 19 18.58 -1.34 -11.84
CA CYS A 19 19.26 -0.05 -11.74
C CYS A 19 18.74 0.97 -12.78
N LEU A 20 18.49 0.53 -14.02
CA LEU A 20 17.90 1.37 -15.06
C LEU A 20 16.51 1.88 -14.67
N ILE A 21 15.64 1.02 -14.14
CA ILE A 21 14.29 1.42 -13.72
C ILE A 21 14.32 2.37 -12.52
N LEU A 22 15.21 2.14 -11.54
CA LEU A 22 15.38 3.08 -10.43
C LEU A 22 15.87 4.44 -10.94
N PHE A 23 16.75 4.44 -11.94
CA PHE A 23 17.19 5.66 -12.61
C PHE A 23 16.04 6.36 -13.35
N LEU A 24 15.21 5.62 -14.10
CA LEU A 24 14.02 6.18 -14.77
C LEU A 24 13.00 6.73 -13.77
N TYR A 25 12.78 6.03 -12.65
CA TYR A 25 11.88 6.48 -11.59
C TYR A 25 12.34 7.81 -10.99
N LYS A 26 13.65 8.07 -10.87
CA LYS A 26 14.15 9.39 -10.44
C LYS A 26 13.62 10.54 -11.32
N TYR A 27 13.51 10.33 -12.64
CA TYR A 27 12.92 11.31 -13.56
C TYR A 27 11.40 11.33 -13.47
N ALA A 28 10.75 10.17 -13.42
CA ALA A 28 9.30 10.07 -13.29
C ALA A 28 8.77 10.72 -12.01
N HIS A 29 9.44 10.50 -10.88
CA HIS A 29 9.11 11.11 -9.59
C HIS A 29 9.06 12.63 -9.69
N ARG A 30 10.04 13.21 -10.40
CA ARG A 30 10.13 14.65 -10.59
C ARG A 30 9.07 15.21 -11.55
N PHE A 31 8.60 14.40 -12.50
CA PHE A 31 7.49 14.75 -13.37
C PHE A 31 6.15 14.71 -12.60
N LEU A 32 5.93 13.66 -11.80
CA LEU A 32 4.69 13.48 -11.02
C LEU A 32 4.55 14.48 -9.87
N TYR A 33 5.66 14.89 -9.28
CA TYR A 33 5.70 15.84 -8.16
C TYR A 33 6.51 17.08 -8.55
N PRO A 34 5.95 17.97 -9.39
CA PRO A 34 6.67 19.15 -9.84
C PRO A 34 6.97 20.07 -8.66
N SER A 35 8.25 20.19 -8.34
CA SER A 35 8.79 21.29 -7.55
C SER A 35 9.21 22.43 -8.47
N SER A 36 9.53 23.60 -7.92
CA SER A 36 9.98 24.76 -8.72
C SER A 36 11.06 24.37 -9.74
N ARG A 37 11.04 25.02 -10.92
CA ARG A 37 11.77 24.67 -12.16
C ARG A 37 13.27 24.39 -11.99
N GLU A 38 13.91 24.80 -10.89
CA GLU A 38 15.36 24.70 -10.65
C GLU A 38 15.87 23.39 -10.02
N GLN A 39 15.01 22.43 -9.67
CA GLN A 39 15.46 21.20 -9.00
C GLN A 39 15.97 20.07 -9.93
N MET A 40 16.08 20.28 -11.26
CA MET A 40 16.49 19.24 -12.23
C MET A 40 17.83 18.58 -11.94
N PHE A 41 18.77 19.36 -11.43
CA PHE A 41 20.16 18.95 -11.27
C PHE A 41 20.69 19.16 -9.85
N LYS A 42 19.82 19.50 -8.88
CA LYS A 42 20.25 19.68 -7.50
C LYS A 42 20.56 18.32 -6.86
N ARG A 43 21.69 18.25 -6.18
CA ARG A 43 22.09 17.07 -5.39
C ARG A 43 21.04 16.83 -4.30
N PHE A 44 20.63 15.57 -4.14
CA PHE A 44 19.74 15.14 -3.08
C PHE A 44 20.53 15.11 -1.76
N PHE A 45 20.04 15.79 -0.73
CA PHE A 45 20.68 15.84 0.60
C PHE A 45 19.73 15.19 1.63
N PRO A 46 19.90 13.89 1.95
CA PRO A 46 18.99 13.15 2.81
C PRO A 46 18.77 13.78 4.19
N SER A 47 19.83 14.37 4.75
CA SER A 47 19.81 15.00 6.08
C SER A 47 19.11 16.37 6.10
N LYS A 48 18.93 17.04 4.95
CA LYS A 48 18.29 18.37 4.89
C LYS A 48 16.77 18.30 4.78
N ASN A 49 16.25 17.25 4.16
CA ASN A 49 14.82 16.98 4.04
C ASN A 49 14.54 15.48 4.22
N SER A 50 14.45 15.06 5.48
CA SER A 50 14.17 13.66 5.83
C SER A 50 12.78 13.18 5.41
N PRO A 51 11.69 13.98 5.46
CA PRO A 51 10.39 13.61 4.90
C PRO A 51 10.42 13.30 3.39
N ASP A 52 11.11 14.13 2.61
CA ASP A 52 11.32 13.91 1.17
C ASP A 52 12.12 12.62 0.91
N THR A 53 13.12 12.35 1.76
CA THR A 53 13.87 11.08 1.73
C THR A 53 12.95 9.89 1.98
N LEU A 54 12.16 9.92 3.05
CA LEU A 54 11.22 8.83 3.36
C LEU A 54 10.24 8.60 2.21
N HIS A 55 9.72 9.68 1.62
CA HIS A 55 8.78 9.66 0.51
C HIS A 55 9.37 9.13 -0.81
N LEU A 56 10.64 9.44 -1.10
CA LEU A 56 11.33 8.90 -2.26
C LEU A 56 11.62 7.40 -2.08
N PHE A 57 12.19 7.03 -0.93
CA PHE A 57 12.59 5.66 -0.64
C PHE A 57 11.40 4.72 -0.43
N SER A 58 10.25 5.20 0.04
CA SER A 58 9.03 4.39 0.11
C SER A 58 8.66 3.80 -1.24
N ARG A 59 8.68 4.63 -2.29
CA ARG A 59 8.36 4.21 -3.65
C ARG A 59 9.39 3.26 -4.23
N LEU A 60 10.69 3.48 -3.94
CA LEU A 60 11.76 2.57 -4.34
C LEU A 60 11.61 1.19 -3.66
N ILE A 61 11.25 1.17 -2.37
CA ILE A 61 10.97 -0.08 -1.64
C ILE A 61 9.78 -0.79 -2.27
N GLY A 62 8.68 -0.11 -2.56
CA GLY A 62 7.52 -0.76 -3.17
C GLY A 62 7.78 -1.24 -4.61
N ILE A 63 8.57 -0.50 -5.40
CA ILE A 63 9.07 -1.01 -6.70
C ILE A 63 9.86 -2.31 -6.49
N SER A 64 10.75 -2.35 -5.49
CA SER A 64 11.53 -3.54 -5.17
C SER A 64 10.66 -4.73 -4.74
N VAL A 65 9.57 -4.49 -3.99
CA VAL A 65 8.59 -5.52 -3.62
C VAL A 65 7.92 -6.10 -4.86
N LEU A 66 7.55 -5.28 -5.84
CA LEU A 66 6.94 -5.76 -7.09
C LEU A 66 7.91 -6.60 -7.92
N PHE A 67 9.18 -6.19 -7.98
CA PHE A 67 10.21 -6.95 -8.69
C PHE A 67 10.48 -8.33 -8.10
N SER A 68 10.10 -8.58 -6.84
CA SER A 68 10.20 -9.91 -6.25
C SER A 68 9.28 -10.96 -6.85
N GLU A 69 8.29 -10.57 -7.66
CA GLU A 69 7.32 -11.47 -8.30
C GLU A 69 7.66 -11.80 -9.77
N PHE A 70 8.68 -11.15 -10.34
CA PHE A 70 9.04 -11.39 -11.72
C PHE A 70 9.86 -12.67 -11.85
N HIS A 71 9.42 -13.54 -12.76
CA HIS A 71 10.08 -14.79 -13.09
C HIS A 71 10.61 -14.71 -14.54
N PHE A 72 11.76 -15.35 -14.77
CA PHE A 72 12.29 -15.53 -16.13
C PHE A 72 12.09 -16.99 -16.53
N ASP A 73 11.26 -17.20 -17.54
CA ASP A 73 11.16 -18.49 -18.20
C ASP A 73 12.30 -18.60 -19.22
N LEU A 74 13.30 -19.41 -18.87
CA LEU A 74 14.49 -19.68 -19.71
C LEU A 74 14.19 -20.60 -20.90
N ASP A 75 12.97 -21.11 -20.99
CA ASP A 75 12.52 -21.97 -22.09
C ASP A 75 12.41 -21.19 -23.41
N GLU A 76 12.23 -19.87 -23.33
CA GLU A 76 12.27 -18.98 -24.48
C GLU A 76 13.69 -18.48 -24.78
N ARG A 77 13.95 -18.12 -26.04
CA ARG A 77 15.23 -17.52 -26.41
C ARG A 77 15.46 -16.24 -25.60
N LEU A 78 16.65 -16.10 -25.01
CA LEU A 78 17.07 -14.97 -24.16
C LEU A 78 16.61 -13.56 -24.62
N PRO A 79 16.73 -13.15 -25.90
CA PRO A 79 16.24 -11.82 -26.31
C PRO A 79 14.72 -11.65 -26.21
N ILE A 80 13.94 -12.71 -26.43
CA ILE A 80 12.47 -12.66 -26.31
C ILE A 80 12.09 -12.54 -24.84
N ALA A 81 12.67 -13.38 -23.98
CA ALA A 81 12.45 -13.34 -22.53
C ALA A 81 12.77 -11.95 -21.94
N LEU A 82 13.89 -11.34 -22.35
CA LEU A 82 14.26 -9.98 -21.94
C LEU A 82 13.25 -8.92 -22.41
N SER A 83 12.74 -9.04 -23.64
CA SER A 83 11.77 -8.09 -24.19
C SER A 83 10.41 -8.17 -23.48
N MET A 84 9.90 -9.38 -23.22
CA MET A 84 8.66 -9.61 -22.50
C MET A 84 8.74 -9.10 -21.06
N PHE A 85 9.85 -9.44 -20.38
CA PHE A 85 10.14 -8.94 -19.05
C PHE A 85 10.19 -7.40 -19.03
N ALA A 86 10.85 -6.76 -19.99
CA ALA A 86 10.93 -5.30 -20.05
C ALA A 86 9.56 -4.64 -20.21
N ILE A 87 8.69 -5.18 -21.06
CA ILE A 87 7.32 -4.70 -21.26
C ILE A 87 6.51 -4.84 -19.96
N GLN A 88 6.51 -6.03 -19.36
CA GLN A 88 5.75 -6.32 -18.14
C GLN A 88 6.24 -5.50 -16.95
N ALA A 89 7.56 -5.34 -16.78
CA ALA A 89 8.16 -4.53 -15.74
C ALA A 89 7.81 -3.04 -15.88
N THR A 90 7.90 -2.51 -17.10
CA THR A 90 7.56 -1.11 -17.38
C THR A 90 6.08 -0.84 -17.11
N LEU A 91 5.19 -1.72 -17.60
CA LEU A 91 3.76 -1.61 -17.36
C LEU A 91 3.43 -1.70 -15.87
N THR A 92 4.04 -2.64 -15.16
CA THR A 92 3.84 -2.82 -13.71
C THR A 92 4.29 -1.60 -12.92
N CYS A 93 5.45 -1.03 -13.25
CA CYS A 93 5.92 0.21 -12.63
C CYS A 93 4.95 1.37 -12.89
N PHE A 94 4.42 1.48 -14.12
CA PHE A 94 3.42 2.49 -14.46
C PHE A 94 2.13 2.31 -13.64
N ILE A 95 1.58 1.09 -13.61
CA ILE A 95 0.39 0.72 -12.83
C ILE A 95 0.59 1.04 -11.34
N TYR A 96 1.76 0.73 -10.79
CA TYR A 96 2.10 1.03 -9.40
C TYR A 96 2.12 2.53 -9.08
N LEU A 97 2.81 3.33 -9.91
CA LEU A 97 2.87 4.77 -9.72
C LEU A 97 1.50 5.43 -9.90
N ALA A 98 0.73 4.98 -10.90
CA ALA A 98 -0.65 5.43 -11.11
C ALA A 98 -1.54 5.10 -9.90
N SER A 99 -1.38 3.91 -9.33
CA SER A 99 -2.11 3.47 -8.13
C SER A 99 -1.81 4.36 -6.92
N ILE A 100 -0.54 4.65 -6.67
CA ILE A 100 -0.14 5.56 -5.59
C ILE A 100 -0.75 6.95 -5.82
N TYR A 101 -0.60 7.49 -7.03
CA TYR A 101 -1.12 8.81 -7.36
C TYR A 101 -2.64 8.90 -7.13
N ILE A 102 -3.41 7.89 -7.56
CA ILE A 102 -4.87 7.85 -7.37
C ILE A 102 -5.21 7.79 -5.88
N ILE A 103 -4.63 6.86 -5.11
CA ILE A 103 -4.96 6.68 -3.69
C ILE A 103 -4.52 7.89 -2.86
N GLU A 104 -3.32 8.43 -3.09
CA GLU A 104 -2.86 9.66 -2.42
C GLU A 104 -3.78 10.83 -2.77
N SER A 105 -4.26 10.95 -4.02
CA SER A 105 -5.22 11.99 -4.40
C SER A 105 -6.58 11.85 -3.71
N ILE A 106 -7.01 10.63 -3.38
CA ILE A 106 -8.28 10.38 -2.66
C ILE A 106 -8.15 10.72 -1.16
N VAL A 107 -7.01 10.38 -0.56
CA VAL A 107 -6.79 10.49 0.89
C VAL A 107 -6.28 11.88 1.26
N LEU A 108 -5.29 12.38 0.53
CA LEU A 108 -4.57 13.63 0.78
C LEU A 108 -5.07 14.76 -0.12
N TYR A 109 -6.34 14.71 -0.57
CA TYR A 109 -6.90 15.66 -1.55
C TYR A 109 -6.79 17.15 -1.15
N ASN A 110 -6.76 17.46 0.16
CA ASN A 110 -6.58 18.82 0.67
C ASN A 110 -5.11 19.26 0.78
N PHE A 111 -4.15 18.37 0.50
CA PHE A 111 -2.75 18.54 0.86
C PHE A 111 -1.85 18.32 -0.35
N GLU A 112 -1.24 19.40 -0.83
CA GLU A 112 -0.28 19.32 -1.92
C GLU A 112 1.12 18.90 -1.43
N TYR A 113 1.77 18.06 -2.23
CA TYR A 113 3.14 17.60 -1.97
C TYR A 113 4.15 18.75 -1.81
N SER A 114 4.05 19.75 -2.70
CA SER A 114 4.96 20.90 -2.74
C SER A 114 4.93 21.69 -1.43
N ASP A 115 3.76 21.81 -0.83
CA ASP A 115 3.55 22.52 0.43
C ASP A 115 3.94 21.66 1.62
N GLU A 116 3.47 20.41 1.69
CA GLU A 116 3.69 19.56 2.85
C GLU A 116 5.14 19.07 2.99
N ILE A 117 5.78 18.66 1.90
CA ILE A 117 7.12 18.06 1.95
C ILE A 117 8.23 19.09 1.75
N LEU A 118 8.10 20.00 0.78
CA LEU A 118 9.20 20.94 0.49
C LEU A 118 9.20 22.14 1.44
N LYS A 119 8.03 22.74 1.70
CA LYS A 119 7.93 23.92 2.58
C LYS A 119 7.79 23.52 4.05
N ARG A 120 6.83 22.64 4.37
CA ARG A 120 6.49 22.31 5.76
C ARG A 120 7.32 21.16 6.35
N LYS A 121 7.97 20.32 5.53
CA LYS A 121 8.71 19.13 5.97
C LYS A 121 7.89 18.25 6.93
N SER A 122 6.65 17.94 6.54
CA SER A 122 5.71 17.17 7.35
C SER A 122 6.06 15.67 7.34
N PHE A 123 6.52 15.15 8.48
CA PHE A 123 6.75 13.71 8.65
C PHE A 123 5.48 12.87 8.57
N PRO A 124 4.34 13.26 9.19
CA PRO A 124 3.11 12.49 9.10
C PRO A 124 2.64 12.26 7.67
N TYR A 125 2.72 13.29 6.82
CA TYR A 125 2.43 13.17 5.40
C TYR A 125 3.32 12.11 4.75
N ALA A 126 4.65 12.19 4.97
CA ALA A 126 5.60 11.24 4.40
C ALA A 126 5.40 9.80 4.91
N ILE A 127 5.02 9.60 6.16
CA ILE A 127 4.72 8.28 6.74
C ILE A 127 3.42 7.70 6.14
N ILE A 128 2.39 8.53 5.95
CA ILE A 128 1.14 8.10 5.30
C ILE A 128 1.41 7.69 3.85
N SER A 129 2.15 8.51 3.09
CA SER A 129 2.63 8.15 1.74
C SER A 129 3.47 6.88 1.74
N PHE A 130 4.32 6.69 2.75
CA PHE A 130 5.09 5.46 2.92
C PHE A 130 4.19 4.24 3.11
N ALA A 131 3.17 4.36 3.97
CA ALA A 131 2.20 3.30 4.20
C ALA A 131 1.43 2.93 2.93
N HIS A 132 0.97 3.92 2.16
CA HIS A 132 0.32 3.70 0.86
C HIS A 132 1.24 3.01 -0.13
N SER A 133 2.48 3.48 -0.25
CA SER A 133 3.46 2.94 -1.18
C SER A 133 3.71 1.45 -0.94
N ILE A 134 3.89 1.03 0.32
CA ILE A 134 4.09 -0.37 0.67
C ILE A 134 2.80 -1.17 0.51
N GLY A 135 1.66 -0.63 0.97
CA GLY A 135 0.38 -1.34 0.91
C GLY A 135 -0.03 -1.64 -0.53
N ILE A 136 0.07 -0.65 -1.42
CA ILE A 136 -0.24 -0.80 -2.84
C ILE A 136 0.73 -1.78 -3.51
N ALA A 137 2.03 -1.71 -3.20
CA ALA A 137 3.00 -2.66 -3.73
C ALA A 137 2.66 -4.11 -3.34
N TYR A 138 2.21 -4.33 -2.11
CA TYR A 138 1.84 -5.66 -1.63
C TYR A 138 0.58 -6.21 -2.31
N ILE A 139 -0.46 -5.38 -2.50
CA ILE A 139 -1.66 -5.78 -3.25
C ILE A 139 -1.29 -6.08 -4.71
N LEU A 140 -0.54 -5.19 -5.36
CA LEU A 140 -0.16 -5.36 -6.75
C LEU A 140 0.74 -6.58 -6.97
N LYS A 141 1.60 -6.92 -6.00
CA LYS A 141 2.37 -8.16 -6.03
C LYS A 141 1.45 -9.38 -6.20
N ILE A 142 0.38 -9.44 -5.41
CA ILE A 142 -0.59 -10.55 -5.47
C ILE A 142 -1.38 -10.50 -6.77
N VAL A 143 -1.80 -9.31 -7.22
CA VAL A 143 -2.47 -9.15 -8.51
C VAL A 143 -1.60 -9.64 -9.66
N LEU A 144 -0.30 -9.35 -9.66
CA LEU A 144 0.65 -9.85 -10.66
C LEU A 144 0.73 -11.38 -10.62
N ALA A 145 0.93 -11.96 -9.43
CA ALA A 145 0.99 -13.40 -9.26
C ALA A 145 -0.28 -14.10 -9.78
N VAL A 146 -1.45 -13.56 -9.45
CA VAL A 146 -2.75 -14.12 -9.85
C VAL A 146 -3.04 -13.92 -11.35
N SER A 147 -2.48 -12.87 -11.96
CA SER A 147 -2.69 -12.57 -13.38
C SER A 147 -1.99 -13.53 -14.34
N ASN A 148 -1.03 -14.35 -13.87
CA ASN A 148 -0.30 -15.34 -14.67
C ASN A 148 0.16 -14.81 -16.05
N ASN A 149 0.85 -13.66 -16.06
CA ASN A 149 1.34 -12.96 -17.26
C ASN A 149 0.26 -12.45 -18.25
N SER A 150 -1.04 -12.61 -17.96
CA SER A 150 -2.12 -12.05 -18.76
C SER A 150 -2.31 -10.56 -18.47
N LEU A 151 -1.93 -9.71 -19.43
CA LEU A 151 -2.04 -8.25 -19.32
C LEU A 151 -3.50 -7.77 -19.14
N ILE A 152 -4.45 -8.43 -19.80
CA ILE A 152 -5.87 -8.08 -19.71
C ILE A 152 -6.38 -8.37 -18.29
N LEU A 153 -6.02 -9.55 -17.76
CA LEU A 153 -6.40 -9.94 -16.41
C LEU A 153 -5.76 -9.03 -15.36
N LEU A 154 -4.48 -8.69 -15.54
CA LEU A 154 -3.74 -7.73 -14.72
C LEU A 154 -4.48 -6.39 -14.65
N LEU A 155 -4.88 -5.80 -15.79
CA LEU A 155 -5.57 -4.52 -15.82
C LEU A 155 -6.93 -4.56 -15.12
N PHE A 156 -7.71 -5.63 -15.32
CA PHE A 156 -9.00 -5.78 -14.65
C PHE A 156 -8.85 -5.92 -13.13
N LEU A 157 -7.97 -6.83 -12.68
CA LEU A 157 -7.73 -7.08 -11.26
C LEU A 157 -7.10 -5.86 -10.57
N TRP A 158 -6.24 -5.14 -11.28
CA TRP A 158 -5.68 -3.88 -10.82
C TRP A 158 -6.78 -2.86 -10.52
N LEU A 159 -7.64 -2.54 -11.49
CA LEU A 159 -8.75 -1.60 -11.31
C LEU A 159 -9.68 -2.05 -10.17
N PHE A 160 -10.03 -3.32 -10.14
CA PHE A 160 -10.87 -3.90 -9.09
C PHE A 160 -10.24 -3.73 -7.69
N SER A 161 -8.94 -4.04 -7.55
CA SER A 161 -8.21 -3.89 -6.30
C SER A 161 -8.10 -2.42 -5.85
N LEU A 162 -7.92 -1.49 -6.81
CA LEU A 162 -7.88 -0.05 -6.53
C LEU A 162 -9.21 0.48 -6.03
N VAL A 163 -10.33 0.05 -6.62
CA VAL A 163 -11.67 0.45 -6.18
C VAL A 163 -11.89 0.00 -4.74
N ILE A 164 -11.60 -1.27 -4.42
CA ILE A 164 -11.74 -1.81 -3.07
C ILE A 164 -10.86 -1.05 -2.08
N LEU A 165 -9.58 -0.83 -2.41
CA LEU A 165 -8.66 -0.07 -1.54
C LEU A 165 -9.13 1.38 -1.36
N GLY A 166 -9.64 2.02 -2.41
CA GLY A 166 -10.21 3.37 -2.36
C GLY A 166 -11.36 3.47 -1.36
N PHE A 167 -12.32 2.53 -1.43
CA PHE A 167 -13.40 2.44 -0.44
C PHE A 167 -12.85 2.18 0.98
N ALA A 168 -11.91 1.25 1.13
CA ALA A 168 -11.30 0.94 2.42
C ALA A 168 -10.66 2.18 3.06
N THR A 169 -9.95 3.01 2.28
CA THR A 169 -9.29 4.22 2.83
C THR A 169 -10.29 5.21 3.43
N LYS A 170 -11.50 5.33 2.88
CA LYS A 170 -12.56 6.21 3.41
C LYS A 170 -13.18 5.68 4.70
N THR A 171 -13.06 4.40 5.00
CA THR A 171 -13.57 3.84 6.27
C THR A 171 -12.77 4.30 7.50
N PHE A 172 -11.59 4.93 7.31
CA PHE A 172 -10.80 5.44 8.43
C PHE A 172 -11.58 6.43 9.29
N SER A 173 -12.31 7.37 8.66
CA SER A 173 -13.10 8.37 9.40
C SER A 173 -14.30 7.79 10.14
N ILE A 174 -14.70 6.57 9.80
CA ILE A 174 -15.81 5.85 10.47
C ILE A 174 -15.26 5.04 11.65
N LEU A 175 -14.08 4.46 11.51
CA LEU A 175 -13.49 3.54 12.49
C LEU A 175 -12.62 4.22 13.54
N SER A 176 -11.98 5.34 13.17
CA SER A 176 -11.10 6.11 14.05
C SER A 176 -11.80 7.33 14.62
N LYS A 177 -11.50 7.65 15.88
CA LYS A 177 -11.93 8.89 16.53
C LYS A 177 -11.05 10.10 16.13
N LEU A 178 -9.95 9.87 15.41
CA LEU A 178 -8.98 10.90 15.04
C LEU A 178 -9.46 11.70 13.83
N ASN A 179 -9.49 13.03 13.96
CA ASN A 179 -9.78 13.91 12.83
C ASN A 179 -8.53 14.01 11.91
N PHE A 180 -8.60 13.31 10.78
CA PHE A 180 -7.50 13.20 9.81
C PHE A 180 -6.95 14.56 9.35
N ASN A 181 -7.81 15.43 8.80
CA ASN A 181 -7.36 16.70 8.23
C ASN A 181 -6.75 17.62 9.30
N ARG A 182 -7.39 17.73 10.46
CA ARG A 182 -6.92 18.60 11.54
C ARG A 182 -5.56 18.14 12.07
N LEU A 183 -5.40 16.86 12.34
CA LEU A 183 -4.17 16.29 12.91
C LEU A 183 -3.02 16.30 11.90
N LEU A 184 -3.31 16.18 10.60
CA LEU A 184 -2.29 16.29 9.56
C LEU A 184 -1.76 17.73 9.45
N VAL A 185 -2.64 18.74 9.52
CA VAL A 185 -2.23 20.15 9.58
C VAL A 185 -1.36 20.41 10.82
N GLN A 186 -1.68 19.79 11.94
CA GLN A 186 -0.90 19.89 13.19
C GLN A 186 0.41 19.09 13.15
N LYS A 187 0.70 18.36 12.07
CA LYS A 187 1.87 17.46 11.95
C LYS A 187 1.96 16.44 13.10
N SER A 188 0.81 15.94 13.55
CA SER A 188 0.76 14.92 14.60
C SER A 188 1.24 13.56 14.08
N MET A 189 2.25 12.99 14.75
CA MET A 189 2.73 11.63 14.48
C MET A 189 1.69 10.56 14.88
N THR A 190 0.82 10.87 15.84
CA THR A 190 -0.27 10.01 16.30
C THR A 190 -1.16 9.57 15.14
N LEU A 191 -1.56 10.53 14.29
CA LEU A 191 -2.36 10.25 13.09
C LEU A 191 -1.60 9.31 12.15
N ALA A 192 -0.32 9.58 11.91
CA ALA A 192 0.47 8.83 10.95
C ALA A 192 0.58 7.35 11.32
N PHE A 193 0.85 7.03 12.59
CA PHE A 193 0.95 5.64 13.05
C PHE A 193 -0.41 4.94 13.10
N SER A 194 -1.47 5.61 13.55
CA SER A 194 -2.82 5.06 13.53
C SER A 194 -3.24 4.71 12.09
N TYR A 195 -3.06 5.66 11.16
CA TYR A 195 -3.40 5.48 9.76
C TYR A 195 -2.54 4.41 9.05
N THR A 196 -1.26 4.30 9.43
CA THR A 196 -0.36 3.27 8.88
C THR A 196 -0.86 1.87 9.24
N GLY A 197 -1.15 1.61 10.52
CA GLY A 197 -1.71 0.33 10.96
C GLY A 197 -3.05 0.02 10.30
N PHE A 198 -3.88 1.06 10.11
CA PHE A 198 -5.14 0.97 9.39
C PHE A 198 -4.99 0.53 7.93
N ILE A 199 -4.17 1.23 7.15
CA ILE A 199 -3.95 0.92 5.73
C ILE A 199 -3.29 -0.43 5.55
N TRP A 200 -2.29 -0.77 6.37
CA TRP A 200 -1.66 -2.08 6.30
C TRP A 200 -2.62 -3.21 6.68
N GLY A 201 -3.50 -3.00 7.67
CA GLY A 201 -4.53 -3.98 8.02
C GLY A 201 -5.49 -4.25 6.86
N TRP A 202 -6.00 -3.18 6.22
CA TRP A 202 -6.84 -3.33 5.04
C TRP A 202 -6.12 -3.96 3.86
N THR A 203 -4.85 -3.58 3.65
CA THR A 203 -3.99 -4.17 2.64
C THR A 203 -3.93 -5.69 2.80
N LEU A 204 -3.72 -6.19 4.03
CA LEU A 204 -3.67 -7.62 4.30
C LEU A 204 -4.99 -8.34 4.00
N ILE A 205 -6.13 -7.75 4.38
CA ILE A 205 -7.45 -8.34 4.08
C ILE A 205 -7.67 -8.44 2.57
N ILE A 206 -7.42 -7.35 1.84
CA ILE A 206 -7.61 -7.30 0.38
C ILE A 206 -6.66 -8.27 -0.32
N ALA A 207 -5.38 -8.25 0.07
CA ALA A 207 -4.35 -9.17 -0.39
C ALA A 207 -4.76 -10.64 -0.19
N SER A 208 -5.19 -10.99 1.02
CA SER A 208 -5.61 -12.34 1.36
C SER A 208 -6.87 -12.76 0.60
N ALA A 209 -7.78 -11.84 0.32
CA ALA A 209 -8.98 -12.12 -0.46
C ALA A 209 -8.65 -12.36 -1.94
N LEU A 210 -7.67 -11.64 -2.50
CA LEU A 210 -7.19 -11.83 -3.87
C LEU A 210 -6.31 -13.06 -4.07
N ASN A 211 -5.69 -13.59 -3.01
CA ASN A 211 -4.71 -14.69 -3.15
C ASN A 211 -5.37 -16.07 -3.37
N HIS A 212 -5.96 -16.28 -4.54
CA HIS A 212 -6.45 -17.58 -5.01
C HIS A 212 -6.47 -17.63 -6.54
N GLN A 213 -6.60 -18.82 -7.12
CA GLN A 213 -6.56 -19.00 -8.57
C GLN A 213 -7.82 -18.45 -9.26
N VAL A 214 -7.62 -17.83 -10.42
CA VAL A 214 -8.72 -17.34 -11.28
C VAL A 214 -9.15 -18.46 -12.22
N VAL A 215 -10.34 -19.00 -12.01
CA VAL A 215 -10.97 -19.95 -12.95
C VAL A 215 -11.92 -19.22 -13.91
N ASP A 216 -12.82 -18.40 -13.38
CA ASP A 216 -13.69 -17.49 -14.13
C ASP A 216 -13.67 -16.13 -13.42
N ILE A 217 -13.50 -15.05 -14.19
CA ILE A 217 -13.36 -13.69 -13.67
C ILE A 217 -14.58 -13.23 -12.85
N ARG A 218 -15.79 -13.64 -13.24
CA ARG A 218 -17.04 -13.25 -12.57
C ARG A 218 -17.12 -13.90 -11.21
N TRP A 219 -16.89 -15.21 -11.17
CA TRP A 219 -16.91 -15.98 -9.93
C TRP A 219 -15.79 -15.55 -8.98
N TYR A 220 -14.61 -15.29 -9.53
CA TYR A 220 -13.48 -14.78 -8.77
C TYR A 220 -13.82 -13.44 -8.09
N GLY A 221 -14.38 -12.47 -8.82
CA GLY A 221 -14.78 -11.18 -8.25
C GLY A 221 -15.80 -11.32 -7.10
N ILE A 222 -16.79 -12.19 -7.27
CA ILE A 222 -17.78 -12.50 -6.23
C ILE A 222 -17.10 -13.11 -5.00
N GLN A 223 -16.18 -14.07 -5.18
CA GLN A 223 -15.46 -14.70 -4.07
C GLN A 223 -14.60 -13.70 -3.29
N VAL A 224 -13.91 -12.78 -3.98
CA VAL A 224 -13.13 -11.71 -3.32
C VAL A 224 -14.05 -10.84 -2.47
N ILE A 225 -15.19 -10.40 -3.00
CA ILE A 225 -16.15 -9.57 -2.26
C ILE A 225 -16.70 -10.33 -1.04
N LEU A 226 -17.07 -11.60 -1.19
CA LEU A 226 -17.56 -12.44 -0.09
C LEU A 226 -16.51 -12.63 1.01
N LYS A 227 -15.23 -12.84 0.65
CA LYS A 227 -14.13 -12.92 1.62
C LYS A 227 -13.96 -11.62 2.39
N ILE A 228 -14.05 -10.47 1.71
CA ILE A 228 -13.95 -9.15 2.34
C ILE A 228 -15.16 -8.89 3.26
N LEU A 229 -16.38 -9.24 2.83
CA LEU A 229 -17.58 -9.13 3.67
C LEU A 229 -17.49 -10.00 4.92
N LEU A 230 -17.00 -11.24 4.77
CA LEU A 230 -16.77 -12.12 5.91
C LEU A 230 -15.72 -11.52 6.86
N ALA A 231 -14.64 -10.94 6.32
CA ALA A 231 -13.63 -10.26 7.13
C ALA A 231 -14.21 -9.08 7.91
N LEU A 232 -15.09 -8.29 7.29
CA LEU A 232 -15.81 -7.20 7.95
C LEU A 232 -16.69 -7.66 9.12
N ILE A 233 -17.28 -8.85 9.04
CA ILE A 233 -18.08 -9.43 10.13
C ILE A 233 -17.19 -9.93 11.27
N ILE A 234 -16.04 -10.53 10.95
CA ILE A 234 -15.13 -11.14 11.94
C ILE A 234 -14.27 -10.10 12.66
N LEU A 235 -13.81 -9.05 11.96
CA LEU A 235 -12.96 -8.00 12.52
C LEU A 235 -13.46 -7.40 13.85
N PRO A 236 -14.73 -6.99 14.01
CA PRO A 236 -15.21 -6.44 15.28
C PRO A 236 -15.20 -7.46 16.42
N ILE A 237 -15.32 -8.77 16.11
CA ILE A 237 -15.24 -9.84 17.11
C ILE A 237 -13.82 -9.89 17.68
N PHE A 238 -12.79 -9.88 16.83
CA PHE A 238 -11.40 -9.84 17.28
C PHE A 238 -11.07 -8.57 18.04
N ARG A 239 -11.54 -7.41 17.57
CA ARG A 239 -11.31 -6.13 18.26
C ARG A 239 -11.88 -6.16 19.68
N ARG A 240 -13.13 -6.58 19.84
CA ARG A 240 -13.76 -6.72 21.17
C ARG A 240 -13.03 -7.74 22.04
N SER A 241 -12.62 -8.87 21.46
CA SER A 241 -11.91 -9.92 22.18
C SER A 241 -10.55 -9.45 22.70
N LEU A 242 -9.74 -8.79 21.87
CA LEU A 242 -8.43 -8.27 22.30
C LEU A 242 -8.57 -7.21 23.39
N ILE A 243 -9.50 -6.26 23.23
CA ILE A 243 -9.76 -5.23 24.22
C ILE A 243 -10.16 -5.86 25.57
N TRP A 244 -11.03 -6.87 25.53
CA TRP A 244 -11.49 -7.56 26.73
C TRP A 244 -10.39 -8.40 27.40
N ILE A 245 -9.65 -9.21 26.63
CA ILE A 245 -8.57 -10.08 27.14
C ILE A 245 -7.47 -9.27 27.80
N PHE A 246 -7.03 -8.20 27.15
CA PHE A 246 -5.93 -7.36 27.64
C PHE A 246 -6.40 -6.20 28.53
N LYS A 247 -7.69 -6.12 28.84
CA LYS A 247 -8.31 -5.07 29.68
C LYS A 247 -7.89 -3.66 29.27
N ILE A 248 -7.92 -3.41 27.97
CA ILE A 248 -7.48 -2.16 27.38
C ILE A 248 -8.54 -1.08 27.65
N GLN A 249 -8.11 0.05 28.20
CA GLN A 249 -8.96 1.20 28.43
C GLN A 249 -8.73 2.24 27.33
N ASP A 250 -9.83 2.79 26.81
CA ASP A 250 -9.80 3.85 25.82
C ASP A 250 -9.98 5.19 26.54
N ASP A 251 -8.86 5.86 26.80
CA ASP A 251 -8.81 7.13 27.53
C ASP A 251 -9.07 8.34 26.60
N PHE A 252 -9.43 8.10 25.34
CA PHE A 252 -9.74 9.15 24.39
C PHE A 252 -11.23 9.49 24.39
N ASP A 253 -11.55 10.52 25.18
CA ASP A 253 -12.87 11.15 25.20
C ASP A 253 -12.84 12.49 24.43
N PRO A 254 -13.45 12.56 23.23
CA PRO A 254 -13.54 13.80 22.46
C PRO A 254 -14.55 14.81 23.02
N GLU A 255 -15.50 14.39 23.87
CA GLU A 255 -16.62 15.23 24.35
C GLU A 255 -16.39 15.80 25.76
N LEU A 256 -15.71 15.08 26.66
CA LEU A 256 -15.39 15.57 28.02
C LEU A 256 -14.37 16.73 28.06
N LYS A 257 -13.72 17.07 26.94
CA LYS A 257 -12.65 18.08 26.87
C LYS A 257 -13.11 19.38 26.19
N GLY A 258 -14.40 19.69 26.27
CA GLY A 258 -15.06 20.81 25.58
C GLY A 258 -14.92 22.19 26.21
N GLU A 259 -14.54 22.33 27.49
CA GLU A 259 -14.70 23.64 28.18
C GLU A 259 -13.43 24.30 28.73
N SER A 260 -12.25 23.66 28.73
CA SER A 260 -11.15 24.25 29.52
C SER A 260 -9.72 24.15 28.98
N ASN A 261 -9.48 24.06 27.66
CA ASN A 261 -8.18 24.45 27.07
C ASN A 261 -8.23 24.45 25.53
N GLN A 262 -8.37 25.64 24.94
CA GLN A 262 -8.21 25.88 23.50
C GLN A 262 -6.74 25.91 23.04
N ASN A 263 -5.78 25.69 23.92
CA ASN A 263 -4.37 25.63 23.57
C ASN A 263 -3.84 24.20 23.71
N THR A 264 -3.36 23.67 22.57
CA THR A 264 -2.56 22.44 22.43
C THR A 264 -3.27 21.11 22.75
N GLN A 265 -4.27 20.75 21.93
CA GLN A 265 -4.73 19.35 21.80
C GLN A 265 -3.68 18.52 21.04
N GLU A 266 -2.52 18.26 21.64
CA GLU A 266 -1.64 17.20 21.18
C GLU A 266 -2.22 15.86 21.66
N VAL A 267 -2.82 15.11 20.75
CA VAL A 267 -3.19 13.72 21.03
C VAL A 267 -1.88 12.96 21.23
N ASP A 268 -1.73 12.30 22.38
CA ASP A 268 -0.53 11.56 22.71
C ASP A 268 -0.18 10.54 21.62
N PHE A 269 1.10 10.49 21.27
CA PHE A 269 1.68 9.55 20.32
C PHE A 269 1.29 8.11 20.65
N GLY A 270 1.26 7.77 21.95
CA GLY A 270 0.89 6.44 22.43
C GLY A 270 -0.49 5.97 21.92
N TYR A 271 -1.47 6.87 21.86
CA TYR A 271 -2.81 6.56 21.38
C TYR A 271 -2.82 6.16 19.88
N GLY A 272 -1.97 6.79 19.08
CA GLY A 272 -1.86 6.49 17.66
C GLY A 272 -1.23 5.13 17.39
N VAL A 273 -0.17 4.81 18.15
CA VAL A 273 0.46 3.48 18.13
C VAL A 273 -0.54 2.42 18.57
N PHE A 274 -1.27 2.68 19.64
CA PHE A 274 -2.32 1.82 20.17
C PHE A 274 -3.39 1.50 19.13
N GLU A 275 -4.04 2.52 18.57
CA GLU A 275 -5.15 2.36 17.63
C GLU A 275 -4.70 1.63 16.36
N GLY A 276 -3.55 2.06 15.80
CA GLY A 276 -2.97 1.44 14.61
C GLY A 276 -2.59 -0.03 14.85
N SER A 277 -1.93 -0.33 15.97
CA SER A 277 -1.47 -1.70 16.28
C SER A 277 -2.62 -2.66 16.56
N ILE A 278 -3.65 -2.22 17.29
CA ILE A 278 -4.85 -3.04 17.50
C ILE A 278 -5.54 -3.32 16.18
N PHE A 279 -5.78 -2.28 15.37
CA PHE A 279 -6.50 -2.48 14.12
C PHE A 279 -5.72 -3.41 13.18
N PHE A 280 -4.41 -3.17 13.02
CA PHE A 280 -3.54 -4.03 12.24
C PHE A 280 -3.57 -5.49 12.73
N THR A 281 -3.45 -5.71 14.03
CA THR A 281 -3.48 -7.05 14.63
C THR A 281 -4.83 -7.73 14.42
N CYS A 282 -5.94 -7.00 14.56
CA CYS A 282 -7.28 -7.54 14.29
C CYS A 282 -7.44 -7.96 12.84
N CYS A 283 -6.97 -7.13 11.90
CA CYS A 283 -6.98 -7.46 10.48
C CYS A 283 -6.12 -8.69 10.18
N PHE A 284 -4.92 -8.76 10.74
CA PHE A 284 -4.02 -9.91 10.59
C PHE A 284 -4.63 -11.21 11.13
N LEU A 285 -5.24 -11.19 12.32
CA LEU A 285 -5.95 -12.36 12.86
C LEU A 285 -7.17 -12.74 12.00
N THR A 286 -7.86 -11.73 11.46
CA THR A 286 -9.00 -11.95 10.57
C THR A 286 -8.57 -12.68 9.29
N THR A 287 -7.42 -12.33 8.70
CA THR A 287 -6.95 -13.00 7.47
C THR A 287 -6.57 -14.46 7.70
N VAL A 288 -6.13 -14.83 8.90
CA VAL A 288 -5.86 -16.25 9.25
C VAL A 288 -7.12 -17.10 9.10
N ILE A 289 -8.29 -16.54 9.40
CA ILE A 289 -9.58 -17.24 9.24
C ILE A 289 -10.07 -17.12 7.80
N THR A 290 -10.20 -15.90 7.28
CA THR A 290 -10.89 -15.67 6.00
C THR A 290 -10.05 -16.05 4.79
N GLY A 291 -8.72 -15.99 4.88
CA GLY A 291 -7.83 -16.32 3.77
C GLY A 291 -7.94 -17.78 3.33
N ASN A 292 -8.12 -18.68 4.30
CA ASN A 292 -8.14 -20.13 4.07
C ASN A 292 -9.51 -20.68 3.64
N ILE A 293 -10.57 -19.86 3.67
CA ILE A 293 -11.91 -20.29 3.27
C ILE A 293 -12.02 -20.21 1.75
N ASN A 294 -12.32 -21.33 1.09
CA ASN A 294 -12.66 -21.36 -0.32
C ASN A 294 -14.18 -21.52 -0.47
N PHE A 295 -14.85 -20.48 -1.00
CA PHE A 295 -16.29 -20.51 -1.27
C PHE A 295 -16.67 -21.33 -2.51
N GLY A 296 -15.68 -21.91 -3.22
CA GLY A 296 -15.80 -22.54 -4.54
C GLY A 296 -16.64 -23.81 -4.64
N THR A 297 -17.35 -24.22 -3.59
CA THR A 297 -18.20 -25.43 -3.60
C THR A 297 -19.63 -25.20 -3.12
N PHE A 298 -20.03 -23.97 -2.75
CA PHE A 298 -21.35 -23.72 -2.14
C PHE A 298 -22.53 -23.66 -3.12
N TYR A 299 -22.29 -23.58 -4.43
CA TYR A 299 -23.36 -23.58 -5.42
C TYR A 299 -23.23 -24.79 -6.35
N PRO A 300 -24.28 -25.62 -6.48
CA PRO A 300 -24.26 -26.74 -7.40
C PRO A 300 -24.09 -26.20 -8.82
N ILE A 301 -23.04 -26.68 -9.48
CA ILE A 301 -22.82 -26.52 -10.91
C ILE A 301 -23.97 -27.28 -11.58
N TYR A 302 -24.92 -26.54 -12.17
CA TYR A 302 -25.87 -27.07 -13.14
C TYR A 302 -25.37 -26.71 -14.54
#